data_AF-A0A350BTW5-F1
#
_entry.id   AF-A0A350BTW5-F1
#
_cell.length_a   1.000
_cell.length_b   1.000
_cell.length_c   1.000
_cell.angle_alpha   90.00
_cell.angle_beta   90.00
_cell.angle_gamma   90.00
#
_symmetry.space_group_name_H-M   'P 1'
#
loop_
_entity.id
_entity.type
_entity.pdbx_description
1 polymer ?
#
loop_
_entity_poly.entity_id
_entity_poly.type
_entity_poly.pdbx_seq_one_letter_code
_entity_poly.pdbx_strand_id
1 'polypeptide(L)' 'MLGFQFSKYIPKKVDGSNFESLLDLFKQILLYTSGDMTEALDWMNELDKQHNITKSDYGMGDFIQDLKNEGYMDENTRTG' A
#
# COMPACT_ATOMS: atom_id res chain seq x y z
N MET A 1 7.40 -20.54 -34.47
CA MET A 1 6.97 -19.17 -34.14
C MET A 1 6.54 -19.16 -32.69
N LEU A 2 7.22 -18.43 -31.82
CA LEU A 2 6.83 -18.29 -30.40
C LEU A 2 5.72 -17.24 -30.34
N GLY A 3 4.48 -17.69 -30.14
CA GLY A 3 3.33 -16.81 -29.98
C GLY A 3 3.24 -16.25 -28.56
N PHE A 4 2.66 -15.06 -28.41
CA PHE A 4 2.36 -14.48 -27.10
C PHE A 4 1.21 -15.25 -26.43
N GLN A 5 1.45 -15.75 -25.22
CA GLN A 5 0.40 -16.30 -24.36
C GLN A 5 -0.04 -15.23 -23.37
N PHE A 6 -1.31 -14.83 -23.46
CA PHE A 6 -1.94 -13.98 -22.46
C PHE A 6 -2.71 -14.87 -21.49
N SER A 7 -2.44 -14.75 -20.19
CA SER A 7 -3.22 -15.37 -19.13
C SER A 7 -4.04 -14.31 -18.40
N LYS A 8 -5.22 -14.69 -17.92
CA LYS A 8 -5.99 -13.85 -17.02
C LYS A 8 -5.15 -13.57 -15.77
N TYR A 9 -5.00 -12.29 -15.39
CA TYR A 9 -4.35 -11.94 -14.14
C TYR A 9 -5.16 -12.53 -12.98
N ILE A 10 -4.53 -13.42 -12.21
CA ILE A 10 -5.09 -13.95 -10.98
C ILE A 10 -4.41 -13.17 -9.85
N PRO A 11 -5.11 -12.23 -9.19
CA PRO A 11 -4.53 -11.54 -8.05
C PRO A 11 -4.16 -12.59 -6.99
N LYS A 12 -2.91 -12.55 -6.52
CA LYS A 12 -2.54 -13.31 -5.33
C LYS A 12 -3.44 -12.84 -4.19
N LYS A 13 -3.85 -13.76 -3.31
CA LYS A 13 -4.51 -13.36 -2.06
C LYS A 13 -3.58 -12.38 -1.36
N VAL A 14 -4.07 -11.16 -1.17
CA VAL A 14 -3.47 -10.12 -0.34
C VAL A 14 -3.51 -10.68 1.09
N ASP A 15 -2.45 -11.35 1.49
CA ASP A 15 -2.24 -11.70 2.89
C ASP A 15 -1.74 -10.40 3.52
N GLY A 16 -2.66 -9.63 4.12
CA GLY A 16 -2.52 -8.20 4.43
C GLY A 16 -1.34 -7.80 5.34
N SER A 17 -0.50 -8.74 5.72
CA SER A 17 0.65 -8.56 6.60
C SER A 17 1.99 -8.43 5.89
N ASN A 18 2.02 -8.09 4.61
CA ASN A 18 3.28 -7.78 3.93
C ASN A 18 3.21 -6.46 3.17
N PHE A 19 4.39 -5.87 2.95
CA PHE A 19 4.54 -4.57 2.30
C PHE A 19 3.80 -4.49 0.95
N GLU A 20 3.98 -5.48 0.07
CA GLU A 20 3.37 -5.48 -1.27
C GLU A 20 1.83 -5.44 -1.21
N SER A 21 1.23 -6.18 -0.27
CA SER A 21 -0.21 -6.25 -0.07
C SER A 21 -0.78 -4.90 0.39
N LEU A 22 -0.13 -4.27 1.36
CA LEU A 22 -0.55 -2.96 1.89
C LEU A 22 -0.26 -1.85 0.88
N LEU A 23 0.82 -1.96 0.09
CA LEU A 23 1.15 -1.02 -0.97
C LEU A 23 0.11 -1.06 -2.10
N ASP A 24 -0.38 -2.24 -2.47
CA ASP A 24 -1.44 -2.36 -3.48
C ASP A 24 -2.75 -1.71 -3.00
N LEU A 25 -3.13 -1.97 -1.75
CA LEU A 25 -4.29 -1.32 -1.13
C LEU A 25 -4.10 0.20 -1.03
N PHE A 26 -2.93 0.65 -0.56
CA PHE A 26 -2.60 2.08 -0.45
C PHE A 26 -2.68 2.80 -1.80
N LYS A 27 -2.18 2.19 -2.88
CA LYS A 27 -2.32 2.74 -4.24
C LYS A 27 -3.77 2.88 -4.67
N GLN A 28 -4.63 1.93 -4.31
CA GLN A 28 -6.06 2.03 -4.60
C GLN A 28 -6.70 3.20 -3.82
N ILE A 29 -6.38 3.34 -2.53
CA ILE A 29 -6.88 4.43 -1.70
C ILE A 29 -6.39 5.79 -2.20
N LEU A 30 -5.13 5.89 -2.64
CA LEU A 30 -4.58 7.10 -3.24
C LEU A 30 -5.39 7.61 -4.43
N LEU A 31 -5.99 6.71 -5.23
CA LEU A 31 -6.86 7.11 -6.34
C LEU A 31 -8.14 7.80 -5.84
N TYR A 32 -8.64 7.41 -4.67
CA TYR A 32 -9.83 7.99 -4.04
C TYR A 32 -9.52 9.26 -3.23
N THR A 33 -8.30 9.40 -2.71
CA THR A 33 -7.83 10.62 -2.02
C THR A 33 -7.17 11.64 -2.94
N SER A 34 -7.33 11.49 -4.26
CA SER A 34 -6.74 12.38 -5.27
C SER A 34 -5.21 12.52 -5.14
N GLY A 35 -4.53 11.48 -4.66
CA GLY A 35 -3.09 11.46 -4.43
C GLY A 35 -2.63 12.02 -3.08
N ASP A 36 -3.54 12.41 -2.18
CA ASP A 36 -3.17 12.81 -0.82
C ASP A 36 -2.71 11.58 -0.02
N MET A 37 -1.40 11.55 0.29
CA MET A 37 -0.78 10.47 1.04
C MET A 37 -1.19 10.46 2.52
N THR A 38 -1.36 11.64 3.14
CA THR A 38 -1.74 11.72 4.55
C THR A 38 -3.16 11.19 4.72
N GLU A 39 -4.09 11.63 3.87
CA GLU A 39 -5.46 11.14 3.88
C GLU A 39 -5.52 9.63 3.58
N ALA A 40 -4.72 9.15 2.62
CA ALA A 40 -4.69 7.73 2.29
C ALA A 40 -4.20 6.84 3.45
N LEU A 41 -3.19 7.30 4.20
CA LEU A 41 -2.71 6.60 5.40
C LEU A 41 -3.75 6.63 6.54
N ASP A 42 -4.52 7.70 6.68
CA ASP A 42 -5.61 7.76 7.65
C ASP A 42 -6.70 6.73 7.30
N TRP A 43 -7.08 6.62 6.03
CA TRP A 43 -8.00 5.57 5.56
C TRP A 43 -7.44 4.15 5.78
N MET A 44 -6.14 3.94 5.56
CA MET A 44 -5.49 2.66 5.87
C MET A 44 -5.60 2.30 7.35
N ASN A 45 -5.42 3.26 8.26
CA ASN A 45 -5.59 3.05 9.70
C ASN A 45 -7.04 2.71 10.07
N GLU A 46 -8.02 3.39 9.48
CA GLU A 46 -9.43 3.09 9.72
C GLU A 46 -9.81 1.69 9.22
N LEU A 47 -9.32 1.28 8.04
CA LEU A 47 -9.52 -0.07 7.52
C LEU A 47 -8.87 -1.13 8.42
N ASP A 48 -7.66 -0.86 8.92
CA ASP A 48 -6.96 -1.76 9.83
C ASP A 48 -7.72 -1.97 11.15
N LYS A 49 -8.28 -0.91 11.74
CA LYS A 49 -9.13 -1.03 12.93
C LYS A 49 -10.38 -1.89 12.72
N GLN A 50 -10.98 -1.85 11.52
CA GLN A 50 -12.21 -2.59 11.24
C GLN A 50 -11.96 -4.03 10.78
N HIS A 51 -10.87 -4.28 10.07
CA HIS A 51 -10.63 -5.54 9.37
C HIS A 51 -9.36 -6.27 9.78
N ASN A 52 -8.54 -5.69 10.67
CA ASN A 52 -7.23 -6.23 11.07
C ASN A 52 -6.42 -6.64 9.84
N ILE A 53 -6.20 -5.68 8.94
CA ILE A 53 -5.48 -5.96 7.69
C ILE A 53 -4.00 -6.20 7.98
N THR A 54 -3.46 -5.59 9.03
CA THR A 54 -2.10 -5.83 9.55
C THR A 54 -2.06 -6.97 10.57
N LYS A 55 -0.85 -7.42 10.93
CA LYS A 55 -0.62 -8.45 11.94
C LYS A 55 0.41 -7.98 12.97
N SER A 56 0.54 -8.71 14.07
CA SER A 56 1.47 -8.34 15.16
C SER A 56 2.94 -8.33 14.75
N ASP A 57 3.30 -9.01 13.65
CA ASP A 57 4.64 -9.10 13.09
C ASP A 57 4.93 -8.05 12.01
N TYR A 58 3.88 -7.42 11.47
CA TYR A 58 3.99 -6.35 10.47
C TYR A 58 2.78 -5.42 10.57
N GLY A 59 2.99 -4.26 11.21
CA GLY A 59 1.98 -3.26 11.49
C GLY A 59 2.01 -2.06 10.54
N MET A 60 1.10 -1.12 10.76
CA MET A 60 1.04 0.13 9.96
C MET A 60 2.33 0.98 10.11
N GLY A 61 2.96 0.95 11.29
CA GLY A 61 4.23 1.63 11.51
C GLY A 61 5.37 1.10 10.63
N ASP A 62 5.44 -0.23 10.48
CA ASP A 62 6.42 -0.89 9.62
C ASP A 62 6.15 -0.53 8.15
N PHE A 63 4.88 -0.56 7.73
CA PHE A 63 4.47 -0.14 6.39
C PHE A 63 4.89 1.29 6.05
N ILE A 64 4.64 2.25 6.95
CA ILE A 64 5.03 3.66 6.75
C ILE A 64 6.56 3.79 6.67
N GLN A 65 7.30 3.04 7.48
CA GLN A 65 8.76 3.06 7.43
C GLN A 65 9.29 2.49 6.10
N ASP A 66 8.72 1.39 5.62
CA ASP A 66 9.10 0.80 4.34
C ASP A 66 8.74 1.71 3.15
N LEU A 67 7.60 2.42 3.20
CA LEU A 67 7.28 3.44 2.19
C LEU A 67 8.37 4.51 2.08
N LYS A 68 8.92 4.96 3.21
CA LYS A 68 10.05 5.91 3.22
C LYS A 68 11.33 5.28 2.68
N ASN A 69 11.66 4.06 3.13
CA ASN A 69 12.87 3.35 2.73
C ASN A 69 12.91 3.09 1.21
N GLU A 70 11.77 2.75 0.63
CA GLU A 70 11.59 2.49 -0.80
C GLU A 70 11.45 3.79 -1.64
N GLY A 71 11.44 4.96 -1.01
CA GLY A 71 11.37 6.25 -1.69
C GLY A 71 9.98 6.64 -2.20
N TYR A 72 8.90 6.03 -1.67
CA TYR A 72 7.53 6.46 -1.95
C TYR A 72 7.15 7.76 -1.22
N MET A 73 7.85 8.09 -0.14
CA MET A 73 7.70 9.33 0.62
C MET A 73 9.04 10.06 0.68
N ASP A 74 9.12 11.22 0.04
CA ASP A 74 10.23 12.14 0.27
C ASP A 74 10.09 12.77 1.65
N GLU A 75 11.13 12.68 2.49
CA GLU A 75 11.22 13.44 3.75
C GLU A 75 11.30 14.97 3.54
N ASN A 76 11.30 15.43 2.28
CA ASN A 76 11.63 16.79 1.87
C ASN A 76 10.49 17.56 1.15
N THR A 77 9.22 17.33 1.47
CA THR A 77 8.11 18.21 1.02
C THR A 77 7.72 19.28 2.04
N ARG A 78 8.72 19.83 2.76
CA ARG A 78 8.65 21.18 3.35
C ARG A 78 9.76 22.06 2.78
N THR A 79 9.70 22.35 1.48
CA THR A 79 10.23 23.62 0.96
C THR A 79 9.38 24.05 -0.23
N GLY A 80 8.76 25.21 -0.11
CA GLY A 80 7.79 25.80 -1.05
C GLY A 80 6.82 26.69 -0.30
#